data_AF-A0A917X1C1-F1
#
_entry.id   AF-A0A917X1C1-F1
#
_cell.length_a   1.000
_cell.length_b   1.000
_cell.length_c   1.000
_cell.angle_alpha   90.00
_cell.angle_beta   90.00
_cell.angle_gamma   90.00
#
_symmetry.space_group_name_H-M   'P 1'
#
loop_
_entity.id
_entity.type
_entity.pdbx_description
1 polymer ?
#
loop_
_entity_poly.entity_id
_entity_poly.type
_entity_poly.pdbx_seq_one_letter_code
_entity_poly.pdbx_strand_id
1 'polypeptide(L)'
;MTRDETVRAAAAIIRPHIDGTFRADERAVGRAEELADAGLLAGGTPRITLPPREAVANTLQATMSWAPAEQIAAELDRAGLLAERAS
;
A
#
# COMPACT_ATOMS: atom_id res chain seq x y z
N MET A 1 -4.91 -13.52 -7.87
CA MET A 1 -4.00 -13.32 -6.73
C MET A 1 -4.84 -13.35 -5.47
N THR A 2 -4.47 -14.15 -4.48
CA THR A 2 -5.14 -14.19 -3.17
C THR A 2 -4.79 -12.93 -2.37
N ARG A 3 -5.59 -12.61 -1.35
CA ARG A 3 -5.30 -11.48 -0.44
C ARG A 3 -3.87 -11.58 0.12
N ASP A 4 -3.47 -12.75 0.59
CA ASP A 4 -2.14 -12.98 1.18
C ASP A 4 -1.01 -12.77 0.17
N GLU A 5 -1.21 -13.17 -1.09
CA GLU A 5 -0.24 -12.90 -2.16
C GLU A 5 -0.13 -11.39 -2.44
N THR A 6 -1.25 -10.68 -2.51
CA THR A 6 -1.27 -9.22 -2.70
C THR A 6 -0.59 -8.48 -1.56
N VAL A 7 -0.86 -8.87 -0.31
CA VAL A 7 -0.24 -8.27 0.89
C VAL A 7 1.27 -8.52 0.88
N ARG A 8 1.73 -9.74 0.60
CA ARG A 8 3.17 -10.05 0.50
C ARG A 8 3.85 -9.24 -0.61
N ALA A 9 3.22 -9.12 -1.77
CA ALA A 9 3.75 -8.34 -2.89
C ALA A 9 3.85 -6.84 -2.55
N ALA A 10 2.81 -6.28 -1.92
CA ALA A 10 2.82 -4.89 -1.48
C ALA A 10 3.86 -4.64 -0.38
N ALA A 11 4.00 -5.54 0.59
CA ALA A 11 5.01 -5.43 1.64
C ALA A 11 6.44 -5.41 1.06
N ALA A 12 6.72 -6.21 0.02
CA ALA A 12 8.00 -6.20 -0.66
C ALA A 12 8.33 -4.85 -1.33
N ILE A 13 7.31 -4.13 -1.81
CA ILE A 13 7.44 -2.78 -2.36
C ILE A 13 7.60 -1.74 -1.26
N ILE A 14 6.90 -1.88 -0.12
CA ILE A 14 6.96 -0.93 0.99
C ILE A 14 8.31 -1.03 1.72
N ARG A 15 8.85 -2.23 1.88
CA ARG A 15 10.00 -2.53 2.73
C ARG A 15 11.25 -1.65 2.50
N PRO A 16 11.67 -1.33 1.25
CA PRO A 16 12.82 -0.47 0.99
C PRO A 16 12.64 0.98 1.47
N HIS A 17 11.40 1.42 1.69
CA HIS A 17 11.06 2.79 2.13
C HIS A 17 10.90 2.92 3.63
N ILE A 18 11.06 1.83 4.37
CA ILE A 18 10.99 1.85 5.83
C ILE A 18 12.37 2.17 6.40
N ASP A 19 12.43 3.28 7.13
CA ASP A 19 13.65 3.69 7.83
C ASP A 19 14.06 2.71 8.93
N GLY A 20 15.36 2.42 8.96
CA GLY A 20 16.01 1.54 9.95
C GLY A 20 15.79 0.04 9.70
N THR A 21 16.57 -0.79 10.41
CA THR A 21 16.54 -2.24 10.26
C THR A 21 15.62 -2.95 11.25
N PHE A 22 15.31 -2.32 12.39
CA PHE A 22 14.50 -2.93 13.44
C PHE A 22 13.07 -3.20 12.93
N ARG A 23 12.68 -4.49 12.91
CA ARG A 23 11.32 -4.94 12.54
C ARG A 23 10.78 -4.35 11.25
N ALA A 24 11.66 -4.03 10.30
CA ALA A 24 11.22 -3.31 9.10
C ALA A 24 10.38 -4.21 8.17
N ASP A 25 10.59 -5.53 8.18
CA ASP A 25 9.72 -6.48 7.49
C ASP A 25 8.33 -6.55 8.13
N GLU A 26 8.25 -6.67 9.46
CA GLU A 26 6.97 -6.64 10.20
C GLU A 26 6.21 -5.33 9.95
N ARG A 27 6.92 -4.19 9.98
CA ARG A 27 6.32 -2.88 9.68
C ARG A 27 5.81 -2.82 8.23
N ALA A 28 6.55 -3.35 7.27
CA ALA A 28 6.13 -3.37 5.87
C ALA A 28 4.87 -4.22 5.66
N VAL A 29 4.82 -5.40 6.30
CA VAL A 29 3.64 -6.26 6.29
C VAL A 29 2.45 -5.56 6.93
N GLY A 30 2.61 -4.97 8.11
CA GLY A 30 1.53 -4.24 8.78
C GLY A 30 0.96 -3.10 7.92
N ARG A 31 1.82 -2.36 7.20
CA ARG A 31 1.35 -1.35 6.24
C ARG A 31 0.58 -1.95 5.08
N ALA A 32 1.06 -3.06 4.51
CA ALA A 32 0.35 -3.74 3.44
C ALA A 32 -1.02 -4.26 3.90
N GLU A 33 -1.12 -4.78 5.13
CA GLU A 33 -2.38 -5.20 5.75
C GLU A 33 -3.34 -4.02 5.94
N GLU A 34 -2.87 -2.88 6.45
CA GLU A 34 -3.68 -1.66 6.59
C GLU A 34 -4.28 -1.23 5.23
N LEU A 35 -3.48 -1.22 4.16
CA LEU A 35 -3.95 -0.90 2.80
C LEU A 35 -4.97 -1.92 2.29
N ALA A 36 -4.72 -3.20 2.55
CA ALA A 36 -5.59 -4.27 2.14
C ALA A 36 -6.93 -4.25 2.90
N ASP A 37 -6.93 -3.88 4.19
CA ASP A 37 -8.13 -3.68 5.01
C ASP A 37 -8.90 -2.44 4.60
N ALA A 38 -8.21 -1.38 4.16
CA ALA A 38 -8.84 -0.23 3.53
C ALA A 38 -9.46 -0.55 2.15
N GLY A 39 -9.21 -1.75 1.61
CA GLY A 39 -9.68 -2.19 0.30
C GLY A 39 -8.93 -1.51 -0.84
N LEU A 40 -7.73 -0.98 -0.58
CA LEU A 40 -6.95 -0.19 -1.54
C LEU A 40 -6.02 -1.04 -2.42
N LEU A 41 -5.83 -2.31 -2.08
CA LEU A 41 -5.05 -3.25 -2.89
C LEU A 41 -5.93 -4.07 -3.84
N ALA A 42 -5.30 -4.66 -4.85
CA ALA A 42 -5.94 -5.45 -5.89
C ALA A 42 -6.88 -6.53 -5.33
N GLY A 43 -8.09 -6.59 -5.88
CA GLY A 43 -9.17 -7.46 -5.39
C GLY A 43 -9.96 -6.91 -4.19
N GLY A 44 -9.56 -5.75 -3.64
CA GLY A 44 -10.31 -5.03 -2.63
C GLY A 44 -11.34 -4.06 -3.23
N THR A 45 -12.28 -3.63 -2.39
CA THR A 45 -13.24 -2.56 -2.71
C THR A 45 -12.92 -1.34 -1.85
N PRO A 46 -12.37 -0.26 -2.43
CA PRO A 46 -12.02 0.93 -1.68
C PRO A 46 -13.21 1.50 -0.93
N ARG A 47 -13.04 1.78 0.37
CA ARG A 47 -14.05 2.51 1.17
C ARG A 47 -13.94 4.03 1.03
N ILE A 48 -12.95 4.50 0.28
CA ILE A 48 -12.58 5.90 0.10
C ILE A 48 -12.90 6.31 -1.34
N THR A 49 -13.39 7.54 -1.56
CA THR A 49 -13.78 8.06 -2.88
C THR A 49 -12.61 8.57 -3.72
N LEU A 50 -11.43 8.69 -3.11
CA LEU A 50 -10.19 9.09 -3.79
C LEU A 50 -9.75 8.04 -4.80
N PRO A 51 -9.05 8.45 -5.88
CA PRO A 51 -8.31 7.52 -6.73
C PRO A 51 -7.42 6.60 -5.88
N PRO A 52 -7.34 5.29 -6.17
CA PRO A 52 -6.61 4.31 -5.36
C PRO A 52 -5.17 4.74 -5.02
N ARG A 53 -4.43 5.28 -5.99
CA ARG A 53 -3.07 5.80 -5.77
C ARG A 53 -3.02 6.93 -4.74
N GLU A 54 -3.93 7.91 -4.84
CA GLU A 54 -4.03 9.02 -3.89
C GLU A 54 -4.47 8.54 -2.50
N ALA A 55 -5.38 7.57 -2.44
CA ALA A 55 -5.85 6.97 -1.19
C ALA A 55 -4.72 6.23 -0.45
N VAL A 56 -3.87 5.50 -1.18
CA VAL A 56 -2.70 4.83 -0.62
C VAL A 56 -1.69 5.84 -0.07
N ALA A 57 -1.33 6.87 -0.85
CA ALA A 57 -0.40 7.91 -0.38
C ALA A 57 -0.95 8.60 0.89
N ASN A 58 -2.24 8.95 0.90
CA ASN A 58 -2.91 9.53 2.07
C ASN A 58 -2.94 8.60 3.29
N THR A 59 -3.02 7.28 3.09
CA THR A 59 -3.01 6.32 4.19
C THR A 59 -1.60 6.18 4.77
N LEU A 60 -0.58 6.06 3.91
CA LEU A 60 0.79 5.86 4.34
C LEU A 60 1.40 7.10 5.02
N GLN A 61 1.12 8.30 4.50
CA GLN A 61 1.65 9.56 5.05
C GLN A 61 1.24 9.81 6.51
N ALA A 62 0.19 9.15 7.02
CA ALA A 62 -0.16 9.22 8.43
C ALA A 62 0.97 8.71 9.35
N THR A 63 1.96 8.00 8.77
CA THR A 63 3.02 7.32 9.51
C THR A 63 4.42 7.44 8.91
N MET A 64 4.55 8.10 7.76
CA MET A 64 5.81 8.43 7.10
C MET A 64 5.66 9.78 6.39
N SER A 65 6.75 10.37 5.90
CA SER A 65 6.64 11.62 5.14
C SER A 65 5.93 11.41 3.80
N TRP A 66 5.42 12.50 3.24
CA TRP A 66 4.60 12.46 2.03
C TRP A 66 5.36 11.90 0.81
N ALA A 67 6.64 12.26 0.64
CA ALA A 67 7.41 11.84 -0.54
C ALA A 67 7.60 10.30 -0.64
N PRO A 68 8.03 9.58 0.41
CA PRO A 68 8.01 8.11 0.42
C PRO A 68 6.61 7.52 0.20
N ALA A 69 5.57 8.11 0.79
CA ALA A 69 4.20 7.63 0.62
C ALA A 69 3.73 7.71 -0.85
N GLU A 70 3.99 8.82 -1.54
CA GLU A 70 3.71 8.99 -2.97
C GLU A 70 4.52 8.02 -3.84
N GLN A 71 5.78 7.81 -3.49
CA GLN A 71 6.66 6.91 -4.23
C GLN A 71 6.17 5.46 -4.12
N ILE A 72 5.85 4.99 -2.91
CA ILE A 72 5.26 3.67 -2.68
C ILE A 72 3.96 3.52 -3.47
N ALA A 73 3.06 4.50 -3.40
CA ALA A 73 1.79 4.46 -4.12
C ALA A 73 1.99 4.33 -5.65
N ALA A 74 2.97 5.05 -6.21
CA ALA A 74 3.33 4.95 -7.62
C ALA A 74 4.00 3.61 -7.99
N GLU A 75 4.74 2.99 -7.08
CA GLU A 75 5.32 1.66 -7.27
C GLU A 75 4.24 0.56 -7.25
N LEU A 76 3.30 0.63 -6.30
CA LEU A 76 2.16 -0.28 -6.22
C LEU A 76 1.26 -0.18 -7.46
N ASP A 77 1.02 1.04 -7.94
CA ASP A 77 0.24 1.31 -9.17
C ASP A 77 0.90 0.65 -10.39
N ARG A 78 2.21 0.89 -10.59
CA ARG A 78 2.99 0.28 -11.67
C ARG A 78 3.03 -1.25 -11.59
N ALA A 79 2.98 -1.81 -10.38
CA ALA A 79 2.93 -3.24 -10.16
C ALA A 79 1.53 -3.85 -10.36
N GLY A 80 0.49 -3.04 -10.62
CA GLY A 80 -0.89 -3.51 -10.74
C GLY A 80 -1.47 -4.03 -9.43
N LEU A 81 -0.96 -3.54 -8.29
CA LEU A 81 -1.34 -4.01 -6.96
C LEU A 81 -2.41 -3.15 -6.30
N LEU A 82 -2.87 -2.08 -6.95
CA LEU A 82 -3.93 -1.23 -6.43
C LEU A 82 -5.31 -1.77 -6.83
N ALA A 83 -6.31 -1.46 -6.01
CA ALA A 83 -7.71 -1.74 -6.34
C ALA A 83 -8.12 -1.01 -7.62
N GLU A 84 -9.00 -1.63 -8.42
CA GLU A 84 -9.59 -0.96 -9.57
C GLU A 84 -10.58 0.12 -9.09
N ARG A 85 -10.63 1.24 -9.81
CA ARG A 85 -11.62 2.26 -9.54
C ARG A 85 -12.97 1.72 -9.96
N ALA A 86 -13.94 1.68 -9.03
CA ALA A 86 -15.32 1.41 -9.40
C ALA A 86 -15.79 2.49 -10.39
N SER A 87 -15.99 2.09 -11.64
CA SER A 87 -16.49 2.90 -12.74
C SER A 87 -17.99 3.10 -12.65
#